data_AF-A0A7S0SBP5-F1
#
_entry.id   AF-A0A7S0SBP5-F1
#
_cell.length_a   1.000
_cell.length_b   1.000
_cell.length_c   1.000
_cell.angle_alpha   90.00
_cell.angle_beta   90.00
_cell.angle_gamma   90.00
#
_symmetry.space_group_name_H-M   'P 1'
#
loop_
_entity.id
_entity.type
_entity.pdbx_description
1 polymer ?
#
loop_
_entity_poly.entity_id
_entity_poly.type
_entity_poly.pdbx_seq_one_letter_code
_entity_poly.pdbx_strand_id
1 'polypeptide(L)'
;FIAADTSPAAAAAASSPPSPSSSHLHQHQCPRAQVWFQDLSARWHVLAGSFSEYFRVMAAHLGLPNWQYALTDVGLDPVARQWFAFLEPERLAVDLERGRLRRARKVRGGGGG
;
A
#
# COMPACT_ATOMS: atom_id res chain seq x y z
N PHE A 1 39.86 54.26 2.80
CA PHE A 1 38.85 53.29 3.25
C PHE A 1 37.58 53.55 2.44
N ILE A 2 37.27 52.62 1.55
CA ILE A 2 36.11 52.52 0.61
C ILE A 2 34.83 52.31 1.46
N ALA A 3 33.60 52.77 1.16
CA ALA A 3 32.85 53.10 -0.06
C ALA A 3 31.88 54.28 0.22
N ALA A 4 31.71 55.25 -0.69
CA ALA A 4 30.73 55.30 -1.80
C ALA A 4 29.26 55.23 -1.28
N ASP A 5 28.57 56.35 -1.06
CA ASP A 5 28.00 57.35 -1.99
C ASP A 5 26.53 57.07 -2.35
N THR A 6 25.73 58.13 -2.17
CA THR A 6 24.52 58.53 -2.91
C THR A 6 23.19 57.78 -2.73
N SER A 7 22.32 58.52 -2.01
CA SER A 7 20.84 58.60 -2.00
C SER A 7 20.25 59.00 -3.39
N PRO A 8 18.99 59.47 -3.59
CA PRO A 8 17.65 59.18 -3.04
C PRO A 8 16.61 58.88 -4.17
N ALA A 9 15.33 58.88 -3.79
CA ALA A 9 14.17 59.29 -4.60
C ALA A 9 13.59 58.24 -5.56
N ALA A 10 12.29 58.14 -5.80
CA ALA A 10 11.09 58.74 -5.22
C ALA A 10 9.89 58.01 -5.86
N ALA A 11 8.73 58.19 -5.23
CA ALA A 11 7.42 58.27 -5.85
C ALA A 11 6.59 56.99 -6.11
N ALA A 12 5.29 57.23 -5.95
CA ALA A 12 4.10 56.49 -6.38
C ALA A 12 3.71 55.29 -5.49
N ALA A 13 2.81 55.46 -4.51
CA ALA A 13 1.35 55.63 -4.63
C ALA A 13 0.61 54.36 -5.10
N ALA A 14 -0.53 54.12 -4.43
CA ALA A 14 -1.57 53.12 -4.70
C ALA A 14 -1.39 51.73 -4.04
N SER A 15 -2.24 51.50 -3.02
CA SER A 15 -2.81 50.23 -2.57
C SER A 15 -2.24 48.93 -3.18
N SER A 16 -1.46 48.18 -2.39
CA SER A 16 -1.13 46.80 -2.73
C SER A 16 -2.32 45.85 -2.49
N PRO A 17 -2.60 44.92 -3.43
CA PRO A 17 -3.74 44.00 -3.47
C PRO A 17 -3.63 42.81 -2.48
N PRO A 18 -4.73 42.08 -2.20
CA PRO A 18 -4.72 40.92 -1.31
C PRO A 18 -3.83 39.79 -1.82
N SER A 19 -3.06 39.21 -0.91
CA SER A 19 -2.13 38.09 -1.15
C SER A 19 -2.77 36.96 -1.97
N PRO A 20 -2.17 36.56 -3.11
CA PRO A 20 -2.64 35.42 -3.86
C PRO A 20 -2.15 34.11 -3.23
N SER A 21 -3.14 33.28 -2.88
CA SER A 21 -3.27 31.90 -3.38
C SER A 21 -2.28 30.81 -2.97
N SER A 22 -2.89 29.73 -2.49
CA SER A 22 -2.55 28.35 -2.84
C SER A 22 -1.10 27.92 -2.61
N SER A 23 -0.80 27.52 -1.38
CA SER A 23 0.17 26.46 -1.10
C SER A 23 -0.40 25.11 -1.58
N HIS A 24 -0.55 24.98 -2.90
CA HIS A 24 -0.58 23.69 -3.58
C HIS A 24 0.84 23.14 -3.47
N LEU A 25 1.18 22.57 -2.31
CA LEU A 25 2.26 21.59 -2.23
C LEU A 25 1.89 20.56 -3.29
N HIS A 26 2.57 20.61 -4.42
CA HIS A 26 2.61 19.50 -5.34
C HIS A 26 3.17 18.36 -4.50
N GLN A 27 2.27 17.58 -3.89
CA GLN A 27 2.55 16.21 -3.56
C GLN A 27 2.94 15.62 -4.90
N HIS A 28 4.25 15.57 -5.14
CA HIS A 28 4.81 14.68 -6.13
C HIS A 28 4.18 13.33 -5.79
N GLN A 29 3.22 12.91 -6.62
CA GLN A 29 2.59 11.61 -6.52
C GLN A 29 3.64 10.64 -6.99
N CYS A 30 4.59 10.34 -6.10
CA CYS A 30 5.54 9.26 -6.29
C CYS A 30 4.71 8.02 -6.62
N PRO A 31 5.02 7.27 -7.68
CA PRO A 31 4.33 6.03 -7.98
C PRO A 31 4.33 5.17 -6.71
N ARG A 32 3.13 4.83 -6.22
CA ARG A 32 3.00 4.07 -4.97
C ARG A 32 3.55 2.67 -5.21
N ALA A 33 4.75 2.40 -4.69
CA ALA A 33 5.41 1.11 -4.86
C ALA A 33 4.58 0.00 -4.19
N GLN A 34 4.10 -0.95 -4.98
CA GLN A 34 3.29 -2.08 -4.52
C GLN A 34 4.12 -3.36 -4.49
N VAL A 35 3.75 -4.29 -3.61
CA VAL A 35 4.37 -5.62 -3.55
C VAL A 35 3.42 -6.63 -4.17
N TRP A 36 3.93 -7.36 -5.15
CA TRP A 36 3.20 -8.36 -5.93
C TRP A 36 3.76 -9.75 -5.68
N PHE A 37 2.90 -10.75 -5.71
CA PHE A 37 3.23 -12.16 -5.59
C PHE A 37 2.74 -12.93 -6.82
N GLN A 38 3.62 -13.73 -7.40
CA GLN A 38 3.28 -14.63 -8.49
C GLN A 38 3.11 -16.05 -7.95
N ASP A 39 1.95 -16.65 -8.19
CA ASP A 39 1.72 -18.04 -7.81
C ASP A 39 2.25 -19.05 -8.84
N LEU A 40 2.16 -20.34 -8.54
CA LEU A 40 2.58 -21.43 -9.42
C LEU A 40 1.80 -21.50 -10.75
N SER A 41 0.62 -20.85 -10.83
CA SER A 41 -0.16 -20.72 -12.07
C SER A 41 0.21 -19.48 -12.88
N ALA A 42 1.31 -18.82 -12.53
CA ALA A 42 1.77 -17.56 -13.09
C ALA A 42 0.80 -16.38 -12.92
N ARG A 43 -0.18 -16.48 -12.02
CA ARG A 43 -1.11 -15.38 -11.71
C ARG A 43 -0.50 -14.43 -10.70
N TRP A 44 -0.72 -13.14 -10.95
CA TRP A 44 -0.23 -12.06 -10.13
C TRP A 44 -1.28 -11.63 -9.11
N HIS A 45 -0.86 -11.52 -7.85
CA HIS A 45 -1.68 -11.08 -6.72
C HIS A 45 -1.01 -9.90 -6.03
N VAL A 46 -1.76 -8.83 -5.77
CA VAL A 46 -1.27 -7.71 -4.98
C VAL A 46 -1.29 -8.11 -3.50
N LEU A 47 -0.13 -8.09 -2.84
CA LEU A 47 -0.03 -8.39 -1.42
C LEU A 47 -0.15 -7.14 -0.55
N ALA A 48 0.45 -6.02 -0.98
CA ALA A 48 0.48 -4.79 -0.20
C ALA A 48 0.69 -3.54 -1.07
N GLY A 49 0.17 -2.41 -0.59
CA GLY A 49 0.31 -1.10 -1.23
C GLY A 49 1.59 -0.35 -0.88
N SER A 50 2.47 -0.96 -0.08
CA SER A 50 3.81 -0.45 0.27
C SER A 50 4.68 -1.57 0.84
N PHE A 51 5.99 -1.37 0.86
CA PHE A 51 6.92 -2.31 1.51
C PHE A 51 6.68 -2.43 3.02
N SER A 52 6.38 -1.32 3.71
CA SER A 52 6.12 -1.34 5.16
C SER A 52 4.86 -2.14 5.50
N GLU A 53 3.81 -2.02 4.69
CA GLU A 53 2.60 -2.82 4.83
C GLU A 53 2.90 -4.30 4.57
N TYR A 54 3.65 -4.62 3.52
CA TYR A 54 4.10 -5.99 3.25
C TYR A 54 4.86 -6.60 4.42
N PHE A 55 5.80 -5.86 5.02
CA PHE A 55 6.59 -6.34 6.14
C PHE A 55 5.73 -6.61 7.39
N ARG A 56 4.73 -5.76 7.68
CA ARG A 56 3.79 -6.00 8.78
C ARG A 56 2.99 -7.28 8.56
N VAL A 57 2.54 -7.51 7.33
CA VAL A 57 1.83 -8.73 6.96
C VAL A 57 2.75 -9.95 7.10
N MET A 58 4.00 -9.87 6.63
CA MET A 58 4.98 -10.95 6.80
C MET A 58 5.24 -11.28 8.27
N ALA A 59 5.47 -10.26 9.10
CA ALA A 59 5.69 -10.41 10.53
C ALA A 59 4.47 -11.04 11.22
N ALA A 60 3.26 -10.66 10.81
CA ALA A 60 2.03 -11.27 11.28
C ALA A 60 1.87 -12.74 10.84
N HIS A 61 2.62 -13.27 9.88
CA HIS A 61 2.65 -14.71 9.57
C HIS A 61 3.93 -15.38 10.09
N LEU A 62 4.68 -14.72 10.98
CA LEU A 62 5.97 -15.19 11.51
C LEU A 62 7.02 -15.54 10.44
N GLY A 63 6.85 -15.04 9.21
CA GLY A 63 7.68 -15.41 8.07
C GLY A 63 7.57 -16.87 7.62
N LEU A 64 6.48 -17.58 7.97
CA LEU A 64 6.30 -18.99 7.62
C LEU A 64 6.28 -19.23 6.10
N PRO A 65 6.85 -20.34 5.61
CA PRO A 65 6.84 -20.62 4.18
C PRO A 65 5.40 -20.64 3.63
N ASN A 66 5.25 -20.16 2.39
CA ASN A 66 3.97 -20.11 1.67
C ASN A 66 2.88 -19.24 2.30
N TRP A 67 3.20 -18.38 3.27
CA TRP A 67 2.22 -17.52 3.92
C TRP A 67 1.43 -16.63 2.94
N GLN A 68 2.03 -16.23 1.82
CA GLN A 68 1.41 -15.40 0.80
C GLN A 68 0.14 -16.04 0.22
N TYR A 69 0.09 -17.38 0.16
CA TYR A 69 -1.06 -18.12 -0.32
C TYR A 69 -2.30 -17.97 0.59
N ALA A 70 -2.13 -17.58 1.86
CA ALA A 70 -3.25 -17.22 2.73
C ALA A 70 -4.02 -15.98 2.22
N LEU A 71 -3.38 -15.14 1.41
CA LEU A 71 -3.96 -13.90 0.86
C LEU A 71 -4.56 -14.07 -0.54
N THR A 72 -4.31 -15.20 -1.20
CA THR A 72 -4.79 -15.49 -2.56
C THR A 72 -6.08 -16.31 -2.53
N ASP A 73 -6.72 -16.47 -3.70
CA ASP A 73 -7.89 -17.36 -3.85
C ASP A 73 -7.53 -18.84 -3.91
N VAL A 74 -6.23 -19.16 -4.07
CA VAL A 74 -5.70 -20.53 -4.07
C VAL A 74 -5.73 -21.12 -2.66
N GLY A 75 -5.33 -20.33 -1.66
CA GLY A 75 -5.26 -20.76 -0.27
C GLY A 75 -4.01 -21.60 0.04
N LEU A 76 -3.82 -21.89 1.33
CA LEU A 76 -2.66 -22.61 1.84
C LEU A 76 -2.67 -24.09 1.44
N ASP A 77 -1.48 -24.63 1.13
CA ASP A 77 -1.26 -26.06 0.96
C ASP A 77 -1.42 -26.83 2.31
N PRO A 78 -1.60 -28.16 2.29
CA PRO A 78 -1.81 -28.94 3.51
C PRO A 78 -0.65 -28.87 4.51
N VAL A 79 0.61 -28.82 4.02
CA VAL A 79 1.81 -28.80 4.87
C VAL A 79 1.92 -27.44 5.53
N ALA A 80 1.77 -26.35 4.77
CA ALA A 80 1.72 -25.01 5.34
C ALA A 80 0.60 -24.90 6.38
N ARG A 81 -0.61 -25.41 6.10
CA ARG A 81 -1.71 -25.41 7.09
C ARG A 81 -1.34 -26.09 8.41
N GLN A 82 -0.61 -27.20 8.36
CA GLN A 82 -0.16 -27.88 9.57
C GLN A 82 0.79 -26.99 10.40
N TRP A 83 1.77 -26.36 9.75
CA TRP A 83 2.68 -25.43 10.42
C TRP A 83 1.96 -24.23 11.01
N PHE A 84 1.02 -23.66 10.27
CA PHE A 84 0.18 -22.56 10.74
C PHE A 84 -0.73 -22.97 11.91
N ALA A 85 -1.29 -24.18 11.90
CA ALA A 85 -2.10 -24.67 13.00
C ALA A 85 -1.28 -24.85 14.29
N PHE A 86 0.01 -25.18 14.15
CA PHE A 86 0.92 -25.35 15.27
C PHE A 86 1.45 -24.01 15.82
N LEU A 87 1.85 -23.09 14.93
CA LEU A 87 2.55 -21.86 15.31
C LEU A 87 1.63 -20.64 15.44
N GLU A 88 0.50 -20.61 14.73
CA GLU A 88 -0.37 -19.45 14.65
C GLU A 88 -1.87 -19.83 14.43
N PRO A 89 -2.49 -20.56 15.38
CA PRO A 89 -3.82 -21.15 15.18
C PRO A 89 -4.95 -20.11 15.01
N GLU A 90 -4.90 -19.00 15.75
CA GLU A 90 -5.93 -17.95 15.67
C GLU A 90 -5.94 -17.26 14.30
N ARG A 91 -4.75 -16.95 13.79
CA ARG A 91 -4.56 -16.32 12.49
C ARG A 91 -5.00 -17.25 11.36
N LEU A 92 -4.66 -18.53 11.47
CA LEU A 92 -5.10 -19.54 10.51
C LEU A 92 -6.64 -19.55 10.39
N ALA A 93 -7.37 -19.47 11.50
CA ALA A 93 -8.83 -19.40 11.47
C ALA A 93 -9.36 -18.19 10.68
N VAL A 94 -8.76 -17.01 10.90
CA VAL A 94 -9.12 -15.78 10.17
C VAL A 94 -8.81 -15.90 8.68
N ASP A 95 -7.64 -16.43 8.32
CA ASP A 95 -7.23 -16.55 6.93
C ASP A 95 -8.06 -17.61 6.17
N LEU A 96 -8.46 -18.70 6.84
CA LEU A 96 -9.38 -19.69 6.27
C LEU A 96 -10.77 -19.10 6.00
N GLU A 97 -11.30 -18.29 6.93
CA GLU A 97 -12.59 -17.62 6.74
C GLU A 97 -12.52 -16.61 5.59
N ARG A 98 -11.44 -15.82 5.52
CA ARG A 98 -11.19 -14.91 4.38
C ARG A 98 -11.12 -15.67 3.06
N GLY A 99 -10.44 -16.80 3.03
CA GLY A 99 -10.36 -17.67 1.85
C GLY A 99 -11.73 -18.24 1.44
N ARG A 100 -12.59 -18.57 2.41
CA ARG A 100 -13.97 -19.01 2.16
C ARG A 100 -14.81 -17.89 1.53
N LEU A 101 -14.75 -16.68 2.08
CA LEU A 101 -15.48 -15.52 1.57
C LEU A 101 -15.06 -15.14 0.15
N ARG A 102 -13.75 -15.17 -0.15
CA ARG A 102 -13.21 -14.89 -1.49
C ARG A 102 -13.73 -15.90 -2.52
N ARG A 103 -13.74 -17.19 -2.18
CA ARG A 103 -14.28 -18.25 -3.05
C ARG A 103 -15.79 -18.12 -3.26
N ALA A 104 -16.54 -17.82 -2.20
CA ALA A 104 -17.99 -17.60 -2.31
C ALA A 104 -18.35 -16.42 -3.23
N ARG A 105 -17.56 -15.33 -3.19
CA ARG A 105 -17.74 -14.19 -4.08
C ARG A 105 -17.49 -14.56 -5.55
N LYS A 106 -16.51 -15.43 -5.82
CA LYS A 106 -16.22 -15.93 -7.18
C LYS A 106 -17.38 -16.75 -7.74
N VAL A 107 -18.00 -17.60 -6.93
CA VAL A 107 -19.16 -18.42 -7.34
C VAL A 107 -20.36 -17.55 -7.73
N ARG A 108 -20.64 -16.48 -6.97
CA ARG A 108 -21.77 -15.58 -7.27
C ARG A 108 -21.57 -14.70 -8.51
N GLY A 109 -20.33 -14.41 -8.88
CA GLY A 109 -20.00 -13.60 -10.06
C GLY A 109 -19.92 -14.38 -11.37
N GLY A 110 -19.91 -15.72 -11.34
CA GLY A 110 -19.69 -16.57 -12.52
C GLY A 110 -20.93 -17.27 -13.08
N GLY A 111 -22.13 -16.97 -12.57
CA GLY A 111 -23.38 -17.67 -12.90
C GLY A 111 -24.26 -17.02 -13.98
N GLY A 112 -23.72 -16.10 -14.79
CA GLY A 112 -24.45 -15.46 -15.89
C GLY A 112 -23.69 -15.59 -17.19
N GLY A 113 -23.92 -16.70 -17.89
CA GLY A 113 -23.45 -16.98 -19.24
C GLY A 113 -24.47 -17.85 -19.95
#